data_AF-A0A3B8SIY6-F1
#
_entry.id   AF-A0A3B8SIY6-F1
#
_cell.length_a   1.000
_cell.length_b   1.000
_cell.length_c   1.000
_cell.angle_alpha   90.00
_cell.angle_beta   90.00
_cell.angle_gamma   90.00
#
_symmetry.space_group_name_H-M   'P 1'
#
loop_
_entity.id
_entity.type
_entity.pdbx_description
1 polymer ?
#
loop_
_entity_poly.entity_id
_entity_poly.type
_entity_poly.pdbx_seq_one_letter_code
_entity_poly.pdbx_strand_id
1 'polypeptide(L)'
;NNCYYSNIYIISNFIKFENGLAVGIDGDIIHSLNKREDLLPDSLKEKVMDRPNVILLGDQISDITMVSENKKDEALKIGFCEENVEDNLKYFNKDYDVVCTDNVGFKELRDELKLFD
;
A
#
# COMPACT_ATOMS: atom_id res chain seq x y z
N ASN A 1 -5.27 18.97 -10.21
CA ASN A 1 -4.79 17.69 -9.64
C ASN A 1 -4.33 16.78 -10.77
N ASN A 2 -3.04 16.86 -11.12
CA ASN A 2 -2.41 15.98 -12.12
C ASN A 2 -1.93 14.71 -11.41
N CYS A 3 -2.84 13.78 -11.12
CA CYS A 3 -2.52 12.54 -10.41
C CYS A 3 -2.53 11.29 -11.30
N TYR A 4 -2.99 11.42 -12.56
CA TYR A 4 -3.08 10.33 -13.52
C TYR A 4 -1.88 10.38 -14.47
N TYR A 5 -0.75 9.84 -14.01
CA TYR A 5 0.42 9.61 -14.85
C TYR A 5 0.42 8.18 -15.39
N SER A 6 1.07 7.94 -16.54
CA SER A 6 1.11 6.63 -17.19
C SER A 6 1.80 5.52 -16.38
N ASN A 7 2.58 5.91 -15.37
CA ASN A 7 3.25 5.01 -14.43
C ASN A 7 2.50 4.83 -13.10
N ILE A 8 1.34 5.46 -12.92
CA ILE A 8 0.49 5.31 -11.74
C ILE A 8 -0.70 4.43 -12.09
N TYR A 9 -0.95 3.44 -11.23
CA TYR A 9 -2.05 2.50 -11.36
C TYR A 9 -2.86 2.51 -10.07
N ILE A 10 -4.19 2.56 -10.17
CA ILE A 10 -5.09 2.62 -9.02
C ILE A 10 -5.91 1.33 -8.98
N ILE A 11 -5.77 0.57 -7.89
CA ILE A 11 -6.53 -0.65 -7.61
C ILE A 11 -7.34 -0.40 -6.34
N SER A 12 -8.67 -0.41 -6.46
CA SER A 12 -9.60 -0.10 -5.37
C SER A 12 -11.00 -0.60 -5.72
N ASN A 13 -11.95 -0.44 -4.79
CA ASN A 13 -13.36 -0.66 -5.03
C ASN A 13 -13.93 0.50 -5.86
N PHE A 14 -13.95 0.36 -7.18
CA PHE A 14 -14.57 1.36 -8.06
C PHE A 14 -16.09 1.23 -8.01
N ILE A 15 -16.80 2.36 -7.94
CA ILE A 15 -18.26 2.37 -7.92
C ILE A 15 -18.78 2.13 -9.34
N LYS A 16 -19.67 1.15 -9.48
CA LYS A 16 -20.40 0.89 -10.72
C LYS A 16 -21.61 1.83 -10.82
N PHE A 17 -21.69 2.55 -11.93
CA PHE A 17 -22.81 3.45 -12.24
C PHE A 17 -23.63 2.94 -13.43
N GLU A 18 -24.96 3.00 -13.30
CA GLU A 18 -25.91 2.74 -14.38
C GLU A 18 -26.89 3.92 -14.48
N ASN A 19 -26.98 4.56 -15.65
CA ASN A 19 -27.80 5.76 -15.86
C ASN A 19 -27.55 6.89 -14.84
N GLY A 20 -26.30 7.04 -14.38
CA GLY A 20 -25.91 8.05 -13.38
C GLY A 20 -26.22 7.67 -11.93
N LEU A 21 -26.77 6.49 -11.68
CA LEU A 21 -27.04 5.97 -10.33
C LEU A 21 -25.97 4.96 -9.91
N ALA A 22 -25.48 5.06 -8.68
CA ALA A 22 -24.58 4.08 -8.10
C ALA A 22 -25.35 2.79 -7.79
N VAL A 23 -24.95 1.68 -8.41
CA VAL A 23 -25.66 0.39 -8.30
C VAL A 23 -24.82 -0.70 -7.62
N GLY A 24 -23.53 -0.45 -7.38
CA GLY A 24 -22.66 -1.41 -6.70
C GLY A 24 -21.18 -1.09 -6.85
N ILE A 25 -20.35 -2.11 -6.66
CA ILE A 25 -18.91 -2.08 -6.89
C ILE A 25 -18.59 -2.85 -8.17
N ASP A 26 -17.60 -2.36 -8.92
CA ASP A 26 -17.06 -3.02 -10.10
C ASP A 26 -15.97 -4.03 -9.70
N GLY A 27 -16.10 -5.27 -10.15
CA GLY A 27 -15.19 -6.37 -9.82
C GLY A 27 -15.35 -6.95 -8.41
N ASP A 28 -14.31 -7.67 -7.98
CA ASP A 28 -14.25 -8.28 -6.65
C ASP A 28 -13.99 -7.23 -5.55
N ILE A 29 -14.62 -7.42 -4.39
CA ILE A 29 -14.48 -6.49 -3.27
C ILE A 29 -13.08 -6.63 -2.65
N ILE A 30 -12.38 -5.50 -2.56
CA ILE A 30 -11.13 -5.36 -1.81
C ILE A 30 -11.46 -4.88 -0.39
N HIS A 31 -10.98 -5.60 0.61
CA HIS A 31 -11.08 -5.26 2.03
C HIS A 31 -9.71 -5.45 2.70
N SER A 32 -9.57 -5.02 3.96
CA SER A 32 -8.27 -4.97 4.65
C SER A 32 -7.48 -6.29 4.66
N LEU A 33 -8.14 -7.45 4.57
CA LEU A 33 -7.50 -8.76 4.69
C LEU A 33 -7.26 -9.49 3.36
N ASN A 34 -7.60 -8.88 2.22
CA ASN A 34 -7.36 -9.46 0.90
C ASN A 34 -6.51 -8.58 -0.02
N LYS A 35 -5.82 -7.56 0.51
CA LYS A 35 -4.90 -6.71 -0.26
C LYS A 35 -3.61 -7.46 -0.60
N ARG A 36 -3.60 -8.25 -1.67
CA ARG A 36 -2.48 -9.11 -2.04
C ARG A 36 -1.99 -8.89 -3.47
N GLU A 37 -0.67 -8.95 -3.69
CA GLU A 37 -0.05 -8.78 -5.02
C GLU A 37 -0.55 -9.83 -6.04
N ASP A 38 -0.88 -11.04 -5.59
CA ASP A 38 -1.40 -12.13 -6.43
C ASP A 38 -2.82 -11.88 -6.95
N LEU A 39 -3.56 -10.93 -6.37
CA LEU A 39 -4.88 -10.50 -6.85
C LEU A 39 -4.82 -9.32 -7.82
N LEU A 40 -3.62 -8.80 -8.12
CA LEU A 40 -3.48 -7.76 -9.14
C LEU A 40 -3.88 -8.29 -10.53
N PRO A 41 -4.38 -7.42 -11.43
CA PRO A 41 -4.54 -7.76 -12.84
C PRO A 41 -3.23 -8.25 -13.45
N ASP A 42 -3.27 -9.26 -14.34
CA ASP A 42 -2.07 -9.86 -14.92
C ASP A 42 -1.18 -8.83 -15.63
N SER A 43 -1.80 -7.86 -16.32
CA SER A 43 -1.09 -6.74 -16.95
C SER A 43 -0.26 -5.89 -15.99
N LEU A 44 -0.62 -5.82 -14.70
CA LEU A 44 0.16 -5.14 -13.67
C LEU A 44 1.22 -6.06 -13.08
N LYS A 45 0.88 -7.33 -12.83
CA LYS A 45 1.84 -8.34 -12.35
C LYS A 45 3.07 -8.39 -13.26
N GLU A 46 2.86 -8.44 -14.58
CA GLU A 46 3.95 -8.43 -15.56
C GLU A 46 4.82 -7.17 -15.46
N LYS A 47 4.23 -5.99 -15.20
CA LYS A 47 4.97 -4.73 -15.07
C LYS A 47 5.80 -4.63 -13.80
N VAL A 48 5.41 -5.32 -12.73
CA VAL A 48 6.08 -5.25 -11.41
C VAL A 48 6.94 -6.47 -11.11
N MET A 49 6.83 -7.54 -11.89
CA MET A 49 7.60 -8.78 -11.71
C MET A 49 9.11 -8.52 -11.75
N ASP A 50 9.58 -7.69 -12.68
CA ASP A 50 11.01 -7.38 -12.86
C ASP A 50 11.49 -6.17 -12.04
N ARG A 51 10.72 -5.75 -11.02
CA ARG A 51 11.07 -4.66 -10.12
C ARG A 51 11.42 -5.23 -8.74
N PRO A 52 12.72 -5.49 -8.47
CA PRO A 52 13.13 -6.10 -7.20
C PRO A 52 13.02 -5.14 -6.02
N ASN A 53 13.28 -3.85 -6.26
CA ASN A 53 13.24 -2.83 -5.21
C ASN A 53 11.80 -2.39 -4.96
N VAL A 54 11.32 -2.59 -3.74
CA VAL A 54 9.95 -2.25 -3.34
C VAL A 54 9.98 -1.36 -2.11
N ILE A 55 9.15 -0.32 -2.11
CA ILE A 55 8.80 0.43 -0.92
C ILE A 55 7.30 0.19 -0.67
N LEU A 56 6.98 -0.39 0.49
CA LEU A 56 5.62 -0.58 0.95
C LEU A 56 5.30 0.50 1.98
N LEU A 57 4.19 1.21 1.77
CA LEU A 57 3.64 2.18 2.71
C LEU A 57 2.26 1.67 3.15
N GLY A 58 2.04 1.52 4.45
CA GLY A 58 0.78 1.02 5.00
C GLY A 58 0.46 1.60 6.37
N ASP A 59 -0.81 1.60 6.74
CA ASP A 59 -1.31 2.07 8.04
C ASP A 59 -1.98 0.95 8.85
N GLN A 60 -2.07 -0.25 8.27
CA GLN A 60 -2.58 -1.44 8.94
C GLN A 60 -1.54 -2.55 8.91
N ILE A 61 -1.52 -3.43 9.92
CA ILE A 61 -0.64 -4.61 9.90
C ILE A 61 -0.93 -5.50 8.69
N SER A 62 -2.19 -5.61 8.27
CA SER A 62 -2.60 -6.42 7.13
C SER A 62 -2.05 -5.92 5.79
N ASP A 63 -1.64 -4.65 5.69
CA ASP A 63 -1.10 -4.08 4.46
C ASP A 63 0.24 -4.70 4.06
N ILE A 64 0.93 -5.38 4.99
CA ILE A 64 2.14 -6.13 4.69
C ILE A 64 1.94 -7.21 3.61
N THR A 65 0.69 -7.62 3.39
CA THR A 65 0.31 -8.60 2.38
C THR A 65 0.25 -8.03 0.96
N MET A 66 0.32 -6.69 0.81
CA MET A 66 0.35 -6.03 -0.51
C MET A 66 1.61 -6.37 -1.32
N VAL A 67 2.66 -6.86 -0.66
CA VAL A 67 3.87 -7.37 -1.29
C VAL A 67 3.90 -8.89 -1.20
N SER A 68 4.21 -9.52 -2.33
CA SER A 68 4.36 -10.97 -2.46
C SER A 68 5.45 -11.51 -1.53
N GLU A 69 5.22 -12.72 -1.00
CA GLU A 69 6.11 -13.34 0.00
C GLU A 69 7.58 -13.39 -0.46
N ASN A 70 7.82 -13.65 -1.74
CA ASN A 70 9.17 -13.73 -2.30
C ASN A 70 9.89 -12.38 -2.40
N LYS A 71 9.19 -11.25 -2.22
CA LYS A 71 9.77 -9.89 -2.23
C LYS A 71 9.76 -9.24 -0.84
N LYS A 72 9.09 -9.83 0.15
CA LYS A 72 8.88 -9.21 1.47
C LYS A 72 10.16 -8.91 2.24
N ASP A 73 11.19 -9.74 2.06
CA ASP A 73 12.48 -9.56 2.74
C ASP A 73 13.35 -8.47 2.09
N GLU A 74 13.12 -8.17 0.81
CA GLU A 74 13.84 -7.15 0.05
C GLU A 74 13.09 -5.81 0.01
N ALA A 75 11.82 -5.79 0.42
CA ALA A 75 11.00 -4.60 0.47
C ALA A 75 11.29 -3.76 1.73
N LEU A 76 11.45 -2.44 1.54
CA LEU A 76 11.42 -1.48 2.64
C LEU A 76 9.96 -1.22 3.04
N LYS A 77 9.57 -1.66 4.23
CA LYS A 77 8.20 -1.57 4.75
C LYS A 77 8.13 -0.43 5.76
N ILE A 78 7.32 0.57 5.45
CA ILE A 78 7.10 1.75 6.29
C ILE A 78 5.64 1.76 6.76
N GLY A 79 5.44 1.71 8.07
CA GLY A 79 4.13 1.65 8.71
C GLY A 79 3.77 2.96 9.40
N PHE A 80 2.56 3.46 9.21
CA PHE A 80 2.03 4.64 9.89
C PHE A 80 1.09 4.20 11.01
N CYS A 81 1.55 4.30 12.26
CA CYS A 81 0.81 3.86 13.45
C CYS A 81 0.29 5.08 14.20
N GLU A 82 -0.96 5.47 13.93
CA GLU A 82 -1.61 6.64 14.56
C GLU A 82 -2.70 6.25 15.57
N GLU A 83 -3.27 5.05 15.45
CA GLU A 83 -4.32 4.55 16.35
C GLU A 83 -3.75 3.67 17.45
N ASN A 84 -4.17 3.88 18.70
CA ASN A 84 -3.78 3.08 19.88
C ASN A 84 -2.28 2.77 19.91
N VAL A 85 -1.45 3.79 19.69
CA VAL A 85 -0.02 3.64 19.41
C VAL A 85 0.68 2.75 20.45
N GLU A 86 0.45 2.97 21.74
CA GLU A 86 1.06 2.18 22.82
C GLU A 86 0.84 0.66 22.67
N ASP A 87 -0.37 0.25 22.29
CA ASP A 87 -0.75 -1.16 22.13
C ASP A 87 -0.31 -1.73 20.78
N ASN A 88 -0.35 -0.90 19.73
CA ASN A 88 -0.11 -1.31 18.35
C ASN A 88 1.36 -1.34 17.97
N LEU A 89 2.20 -0.53 18.63
CA LEU A 89 3.61 -0.35 18.27
C LEU A 89 4.38 -1.67 18.24
N LYS A 90 4.07 -2.61 19.15
CA LYS A 90 4.70 -3.94 19.17
C LYS A 90 4.42 -4.78 17.91
N TYR A 91 3.25 -4.61 17.30
CA TYR A 91 2.88 -5.31 16.07
C TYR A 91 3.49 -4.62 14.87
N PHE A 92 3.47 -3.29 14.83
CA PHE A 92 4.11 -2.52 13.76
C PHE A 92 5.62 -2.78 13.72
N ASN A 93 6.32 -2.70 14.86
CA ASN A 93 7.76 -2.97 14.96
C ASN A 93 8.14 -4.42 14.60
N LYS A 94 7.18 -5.34 14.59
CA LYS A 94 7.44 -6.73 14.19
C LYS A 94 7.45 -6.87 12.67
N ASP A 95 6.53 -6.20 11.99
CA ASP A 95 6.26 -6.45 10.57
C ASP A 95 6.79 -5.34 9.64
N TYR A 96 6.99 -4.12 10.16
CA TYR A 96 7.53 -2.96 9.44
C TYR A 96 8.96 -2.62 9.85
N ASP A 97 9.76 -2.15 8.88
CA ASP A 97 11.17 -1.77 9.10
C ASP A 97 11.29 -0.35 9.68
N VAL A 98 10.37 0.54 9.29
CA VAL A 98 10.24 1.90 9.80
C VAL A 98 8.81 2.10 10.28
N VAL A 99 8.64 2.62 11.49
CA VAL A 99 7.33 2.94 12.05
C VAL A 99 7.25 4.44 12.31
N CYS A 100 6.31 5.09 11.65
CA CYS A 100 5.96 6.49 11.81
C CYS A 100 4.83 6.62 12.84
N THR A 101 4.98 7.57 13.75
CA THR A 101 3.97 7.94 14.75
C THR A 101 3.81 9.46 14.76
N ASP A 102 2.86 9.98 15.54
CA ASP A 102 2.72 11.42 15.81
C ASP A 102 2.43 12.26 14.55
N ASN A 103 1.71 11.70 13.57
CA ASN A 103 1.33 12.33 12.31
C ASN A 103 2.52 12.73 11.42
N VAL A 104 3.61 11.96 11.45
CA VAL A 104 4.72 12.14 10.49
C VAL A 104 4.19 12.08 9.06
N GLY A 105 4.48 13.13 8.29
CA GLY A 105 4.03 13.26 6.90
C GLY A 105 5.06 12.73 5.89
N PHE A 106 4.60 12.46 4.66
CA PHE A 106 5.48 11.97 3.57
C PHE A 106 6.67 12.89 3.26
N LYS A 107 6.54 14.20 3.46
CA LYS A 107 7.63 15.16 3.21
C LYS A 107 8.76 14.97 4.24
N GLU A 108 8.40 14.88 5.51
CA GLU A 108 9.34 14.64 6.60
C GLU A 108 10.02 13.29 6.43
N LEU A 109 9.24 12.24 6.16
CA LEU A 109 9.75 10.91 5.87
C LEU A 109 10.78 10.90 4.72
N ARG A 110 10.49 11.62 3.63
CA ARG A 110 11.40 11.73 2.49
C ARG A 110 12.71 12.43 2.87
N ASP A 111 12.61 13.52 3.63
CA ASP A 111 13.77 14.33 4.01
C ASP A 111 14.69 13.54 4.98
N GLU A 112 14.12 12.71 5.85
CA GLU A 112 14.84 11.80 6.77
C GLU A 112 15.49 10.62 6.03
N LEU A 113 14.72 9.88 5.23
CA LEU A 113 15.19 8.62 4.64
C LEU A 113 16.11 8.81 3.42
N LYS A 114 16.16 10.02 2.83
CA LYS A 114 17.00 10.35 1.66
C LYS A 114 16.89 9.31 0.53
N LEU A 115 15.70 8.75 0.34
CA LEU A 115 15.48 7.62 -0.56
C LEU A 115 15.60 7.98 -2.05
N PHE A 116 15.62 9.28 -2.36
CA PHE A 116 15.66 9.77 -3.73
C PHE A 116 16.56 11.02 -3.79
N ASP A 117 17.66 10.92 -4.53
CA ASP A 117 18.51 12.05 -4.95
C ASP A 117 17.92 12.73 -6.21
#